data_AF-A0A428Q8W3-F1
#
_entry.id   AF-A0A428Q8W3-F1
#
_cell.length_a   1.000
_cell.length_b   1.000
_cell.length_c   1.000
_cell.angle_alpha   90.00
_cell.angle_beta   90.00
_cell.angle_gamma   90.00
#
_symmetry.space_group_name_H-M   'P 1'
#
loop_
_entity.id
_entity.type
_entity.pdbx_description
1 polymer ?
#
loop_
_entity_poly.entity_id
_entity_poly.type
_entity_poly.pdbx_seq_one_letter_code
_entity_poly.pdbx_strand_id
1 'polypeptide(L)'
;MSNAICPMPLAEIIRDVTGRKEETNPVKKLYREAFKADIGRWISACAVIGLSAGLLSKHPGQEMLAASAFNLAVASLHFFMLKVPVRPSGSTDPRPPIWYMIILAASTVLWLAAFIVIFVFRNPSQHNDSGIEKRRAGFLDDVGTGTVAMVENLSIACGCFGICAFLFCVYQWSVVHRLLTTRFKKSEMREAYRKKNKTGTEKHEKNGTEV
;
A
#
# COMPACT_ATOMS: atom_id res chain seq x y z
N MET A 1 -8.96 29.80 -7.27
CA MET A 1 -8.53 29.77 -5.87
C MET A 1 -7.99 28.38 -5.57
N SER A 2 -6.66 28.28 -5.38
CA SER A 2 -5.96 27.01 -5.15
C SER A 2 -6.18 26.59 -3.69
N ASN A 3 -6.90 25.49 -3.47
CA ASN A 3 -7.02 24.92 -2.12
C ASN A 3 -5.68 24.25 -1.78
N ALA A 4 -4.94 24.83 -0.83
CA ALA A 4 -3.75 24.22 -0.27
C ALA A 4 -4.12 22.85 0.35
N ILE A 5 -3.65 21.78 -0.29
CA ILE A 5 -3.83 20.40 0.16
C ILE A 5 -2.81 20.15 1.27
N CYS A 6 -3.12 20.57 2.50
CA CYS A 6 -2.30 20.22 3.65
C CYS A 6 -2.17 18.69 3.75
N PRO A 7 -0.95 18.14 3.93
CA PRO A 7 -0.77 16.71 4.19
C PRO A 7 -1.43 16.38 5.52
N MET A 8 -2.42 15.48 5.49
CA MET A 8 -3.07 14.98 6.69
C MET A 8 -2.04 14.17 7.49
N PRO A 9 -1.77 14.51 8.76
CA PRO A 9 -0.78 13.82 9.58
C PRO A 9 -1.18 12.36 9.82
N LEU A 10 -0.20 11.45 9.85
CA LEU A 10 -0.40 10.01 10.03
C LEU A 10 -1.30 9.65 11.24
N ALA A 11 -1.18 10.44 12.31
CA ALA A 11 -1.97 10.30 13.52
C ALA A 11 -3.47 10.50 13.28
N GLU A 12 -3.88 11.37 12.36
CA GLU A 12 -5.29 11.53 12.00
C GLU A 12 -5.82 10.34 11.20
N ILE A 13 -5.01 9.74 10.34
CA ILE A 13 -5.40 8.53 9.59
C ILE A 13 -5.63 7.37 10.55
N ILE A 14 -4.70 7.14 11.48
CA ILE A 14 -4.82 6.08 12.50
C ILE A 14 -6.03 6.34 13.40
N ARG A 15 -6.26 7.58 13.82
CA ARG A 15 -7.42 7.95 14.63
C ARG A 15 -8.75 7.79 13.87
N ASP A 16 -8.77 8.06 12.57
CA ASP A 16 -9.96 7.94 11.71
C ASP A 16 -10.29 6.48 11.34
N VAL A 17 -9.29 5.61 11.34
CA VAL A 17 -9.43 4.15 11.15
C VAL A 17 -9.94 3.48 12.42
N THR A 18 -9.39 3.86 13.58
CA THR A 18 -9.65 3.19 14.86
C THR A 18 -10.82 3.82 15.64
N GLY A 19 -11.10 5.11 15.44
CA GLY A 19 -12.05 5.89 16.26
C GLY A 19 -13.47 6.04 15.69
N ARG A 20 -13.77 5.52 14.49
CA ARG A 20 -15.10 5.68 13.89
C ARG A 20 -16.06 4.56 14.28
N LYS A 21 -17.19 4.94 14.91
CA LYS A 21 -18.38 4.10 15.18
C LYS A 21 -18.67 3.15 14.00
N GLU A 22 -19.09 1.92 14.31
CA GLU A 22 -19.48 0.93 13.29
C GLU A 22 -20.46 1.56 12.30
N GLU A 23 -20.09 1.55 11.02
CA GLU A 23 -20.92 2.09 9.96
C GLU A 23 -21.94 1.02 9.56
N THR A 24 -23.22 1.29 9.79
CA THR A 24 -24.33 0.37 9.52
C THR A 24 -24.63 0.22 8.03
N ASN A 25 -24.20 1.19 7.20
CA ASN A 25 -24.47 1.19 5.76
C ASN A 25 -23.49 0.25 5.01
N PRO A 26 -24.00 -0.73 4.25
CA PRO A 26 -23.18 -1.77 3.62
C PRO A 26 -22.22 -1.22 2.55
N VAL A 27 -22.61 -0.17 1.82
CA VAL A 27 -21.76 0.45 0.79
C VAL A 27 -20.56 1.12 1.46
N LYS A 28 -20.79 1.90 2.51
CA LYS A 28 -19.71 2.58 3.24
C LYS A 28 -18.77 1.59 3.94
N LYS A 29 -19.28 0.45 4.38
CA LYS A 29 -18.46 -0.64 4.93
C LYS A 29 -17.47 -1.16 3.90
N LEU A 30 -17.91 -1.42 2.66
CA LEU A 30 -17.05 -1.86 1.57
C LEU A 30 -15.98 -0.80 1.21
N TYR A 31 -16.35 0.48 1.11
CA TYR A 31 -15.37 1.55 0.88
C TYR A 31 -14.35 1.67 2.04
N ARG A 32 -14.77 1.41 3.28
CA ARG A 32 -13.87 1.36 4.44
C ARG A 32 -12.92 0.17 4.36
N GLU A 33 -13.40 -0.99 3.92
CA GLU A 33 -12.56 -2.18 3.68
C GLU A 33 -11.52 -1.91 2.58
N ALA A 34 -11.91 -1.27 1.48
CA ALA A 34 -10.97 -0.84 0.43
C ALA A 34 -9.91 0.13 0.96
N PHE A 35 -10.29 1.09 1.81
CA PHE A 35 -9.37 2.03 2.44
C PHE A 35 -8.41 1.36 3.43
N LYS A 36 -8.88 0.38 4.22
CA LYS A 36 -8.00 -0.43 5.10
C LYS A 36 -6.95 -1.18 4.29
N ALA A 37 -7.34 -1.72 3.13
CA ALA A 37 -6.40 -2.38 2.23
C ALA A 37 -5.40 -1.40 1.60
N ASP A 38 -5.80 -0.17 1.28
CA ASP A 38 -4.88 0.89 0.85
C ASP A 38 -3.83 1.21 1.93
N ILE A 39 -4.24 1.28 3.19
CA ILE A 39 -3.31 1.47 4.32
C ILE A 39 -2.35 0.29 4.44
N GLY A 40 -2.86 -0.94 4.36
CA GLY A 40 -2.03 -2.14 4.40
C GLY A 40 -0.97 -2.12 3.30
N ARG A 41 -1.37 -1.82 2.07
CA ARG A 41 -0.47 -1.65 0.92
C ARG A 41 0.55 -0.54 1.12
N TRP A 42 0.15 0.58 1.72
CA TRP A 42 1.06 1.68 2.01
C TRP A 42 2.11 1.31 3.08
N ILE A 43 1.71 0.59 4.13
CA ILE A 43 2.65 0.07 5.13
C ILE A 43 3.64 -0.90 4.48
N SER A 44 3.15 -1.81 3.62
CA SER A 44 4.03 -2.70 2.86
C SER A 44 4.98 -1.92 1.95
N ALA A 45 4.54 -0.84 1.32
CA ALA A 45 5.39 0.03 0.51
C ALA A 45 6.52 0.67 1.35
N CYS A 46 6.22 1.18 2.55
CA CYS A 46 7.23 1.70 3.47
C CYS A 46 8.30 0.65 3.80
N ALA A 47 7.88 -0.59 4.06
CA ALA A 47 8.81 -1.69 4.34
C ALA A 47 9.69 -2.00 3.12
N VAL A 48 9.11 -2.08 1.92
CA VAL A 48 9.85 -2.34 0.67
C VAL A 48 10.85 -1.23 0.36
N ILE A 49 10.52 0.04 0.63
CA ILE A 49 11.47 1.16 0.50
C ILE A 49 12.69 0.92 1.38
N GLY A 50 12.48 0.65 2.68
CA GLY A 50 13.58 0.42 3.61
C GLY A 50 14.46 -0.77 3.24
N LEU A 51 13.83 -1.88 2.84
CA LEU A 51 14.54 -3.10 2.44
C LEU A 51 15.29 -2.92 1.12
N SER A 52 14.70 -2.24 0.14
CA SER A 52 15.34 -1.95 -1.15
C SER A 52 16.51 -0.97 -1.00
N ALA A 53 16.37 0.06 -0.15
CA ALA A 53 17.47 0.95 0.20
C ALA A 53 18.59 0.20 0.93
N GLY A 54 18.22 -0.72 1.83
CA GLY A 54 19.16 -1.63 2.50
C GLY A 54 19.94 -2.49 1.50
N LEU A 55 19.27 -3.10 0.52
CA LEU A 55 19.91 -3.85 -0.55
C LEU A 55 20.87 -2.98 -1.35
N LEU A 56 20.44 -1.79 -1.80
CA LEU A 56 21.30 -0.86 -2.56
C LEU A 56 22.54 -0.42 -1.79
N SER A 57 22.43 -0.22 -0.47
CA SER A 57 23.56 0.17 0.39
C SER A 57 24.67 -0.90 0.47
N LYS A 58 24.35 -2.14 0.12
CA LYS A 58 25.30 -3.26 0.12
C LYS A 58 26.00 -3.48 -1.22
N HIS A 59 25.78 -2.60 -2.20
CA HIS A 59 26.39 -2.66 -3.52
C HIS A 59 26.31 -4.07 -4.15
N PRO A 60 25.11 -4.63 -4.32
CA PRO A 60 24.94 -5.98 -4.83
C PRO A 60 25.32 -6.02 -6.33
N GLY A 61 25.45 -7.23 -6.89
CA GLY A 61 25.69 -7.39 -8.33
C GLY A 61 24.65 -6.66 -9.20
N GLN A 62 25.01 -6.37 -10.45
CA GLN A 62 24.22 -5.49 -11.34
C GLN A 62 22.74 -5.91 -11.47
N GLU A 63 22.46 -7.21 -11.52
CA GLU A 63 21.11 -7.75 -11.61
C GLU A 63 20.27 -7.43 -10.37
N MET A 64 20.81 -7.71 -9.19
CA MET A 64 20.15 -7.43 -7.90
C MET A 64 20.06 -5.93 -7.63
N LEU A 65 21.02 -5.14 -8.10
CA LEU A 65 20.97 -3.68 -8.04
C LEU A 65 19.79 -3.14 -8.86
N ALA A 66 19.62 -3.60 -10.10
CA ALA A 66 18.49 -3.22 -10.96
C ALA A 66 17.15 -3.65 -10.35
N ALA A 67 17.07 -4.88 -9.82
CA ALA A 67 15.88 -5.40 -9.15
C ALA A 67 15.50 -4.57 -7.91
N SER A 68 16.48 -4.21 -7.10
CA SER A 68 16.29 -3.39 -5.89
C SER A 68 15.89 -1.96 -6.23
N ALA A 69 16.51 -1.35 -7.26
CA ALA A 69 16.15 -0.01 -7.72
C ALA A 69 14.71 0.03 -8.28
N PHE A 70 14.30 -0.99 -9.03
CA PHE A 70 12.93 -1.11 -9.52
C PHE A 70 11.93 -1.22 -8.37
N ASN A 71 12.20 -2.08 -7.38
CA ASN A 71 11.36 -2.23 -6.19
C ASN A 71 11.26 -0.91 -5.39
N LEU A 72 12.38 -0.19 -5.23
CA LEU A 72 12.41 1.12 -4.59
C LEU A 72 11.54 2.13 -5.33
N ALA A 73 11.61 2.18 -6.66
CA ALA A 73 10.80 3.09 -7.48
C ALA A 73 9.30 2.78 -7.37
N VAL A 74 8.92 1.50 -7.50
CA VAL A 74 7.52 1.05 -7.36
C VAL A 74 6.98 1.38 -5.98
N ALA A 75 7.74 1.08 -4.92
CA ALA A 75 7.32 1.34 -3.55
C ALA A 75 7.22 2.84 -3.24
N SER A 76 8.16 3.64 -3.75
CA SER A 76 8.14 5.11 -3.61
C SER A 76 6.92 5.72 -4.30
N LEU A 77 6.57 5.25 -5.50
CA LEU A 77 5.34 5.69 -6.18
C LEU A 77 4.10 5.44 -5.30
N HIS A 78 3.99 4.24 -4.72
CA HIS A 78 2.86 3.88 -3.87
C HIS A 78 2.86 4.58 -2.51
N PHE A 79 4.02 4.97 -1.99
CA PHE A 79 4.13 5.78 -0.78
C PHE A 79 3.45 7.15 -0.94
N PHE A 80 3.65 7.81 -2.09
CA PHE A 80 3.03 9.10 -2.37
C PHE A 80 1.55 9.00 -2.80
N MET A 81 1.07 7.81 -3.17
CA MET A 81 -0.30 7.59 -3.65
C MET A 81 -1.37 7.34 -2.57
N LEU A 82 -1.07 7.45 -1.26
CA LEU A 82 -2.04 7.24 -0.15
C LEU A 82 -3.30 8.16 -0.19
N LYS A 83 -3.43 9.04 -1.19
CA LYS A 83 -4.15 10.30 -1.06
C LYS A 83 -5.51 10.40 -1.78
N VAL A 84 -6.19 9.29 -2.07
CA VAL A 84 -7.52 9.38 -2.71
C VAL A 84 -8.56 8.57 -1.95
N PRO A 85 -9.29 9.18 -0.99
CA PRO A 85 -10.50 8.58 -0.44
C PRO A 85 -11.50 8.37 -1.59
N VAL A 86 -11.67 7.12 -2.00
CA VAL A 86 -12.56 6.74 -3.10
C VAL A 86 -14.00 6.96 -2.67
N ARG A 87 -14.79 7.59 -3.53
CA ARG A 87 -16.22 7.83 -3.31
C ARG A 87 -17.04 7.20 -4.43
N PRO A 88 -18.30 6.84 -4.17
CA PRO A 88 -19.22 6.41 -5.21
C PRO A 88 -19.31 7.45 -6.32
N SER A 89 -19.36 7.00 -7.58
CA SER A 89 -19.46 7.89 -8.74
C SER A 89 -20.78 8.67 -8.79
N GLY A 90 -21.83 8.22 -8.09
CA GLY A 90 -23.10 8.93 -8.02
C GLY A 90 -24.00 8.49 -6.86
N SER A 91 -25.11 9.21 -6.68
CA SER A 91 -26.13 8.88 -5.66
C SER A 91 -26.98 7.65 -6.01
N THR A 92 -26.91 7.22 -7.27
CA THR A 92 -27.61 6.07 -7.84
C THR A 92 -26.67 4.98 -8.35
N ASP A 93 -25.36 5.24 -8.37
CA ASP A 93 -24.35 4.30 -8.84
C ASP A 93 -23.29 4.07 -7.76
N PRO A 94 -23.23 2.86 -7.16
CA PRO A 94 -22.29 2.54 -6.09
C PRO A 94 -20.87 2.30 -6.62
N ARG A 95 -20.68 2.29 -7.96
CA ARG A 95 -19.42 1.93 -8.60
C ARG A 95 -18.31 2.93 -8.27
N PRO A 96 -17.07 2.43 -8.09
CA PRO A 96 -15.91 3.31 -8.01
C PRO A 96 -15.68 4.00 -9.36
N PRO A 97 -15.07 5.19 -9.38
CA PRO A 97 -14.75 5.90 -10.61
C PRO A 97 -13.76 5.09 -11.48
N ILE A 98 -13.86 5.22 -12.80
CA ILE A 98 -13.02 4.48 -13.76
C ILE A 98 -11.52 4.70 -13.50
N TRP A 99 -11.11 5.92 -13.16
CA TRP A 99 -9.74 6.26 -12.79
C TRP A 99 -9.21 5.41 -11.63
N TYR A 100 -10.05 5.06 -10.66
CA TYR A 100 -9.65 4.18 -9.55
C TYR A 100 -9.35 2.77 -10.05
N MET A 101 -10.16 2.23 -10.97
CA MET A 101 -9.91 0.91 -11.54
C MET A 101 -8.64 0.88 -12.39
N ILE A 102 -8.34 1.94 -13.14
CA ILE A 102 -7.10 2.07 -13.92
C ILE A 102 -5.88 2.07 -12.98
N ILE A 103 -5.91 2.89 -11.92
CA ILE A 103 -4.84 2.95 -10.93
C ILE A 103 -4.66 1.60 -10.24
N LEU A 104 -5.75 0.95 -9.83
CA LEU A 104 -5.70 -0.35 -9.18
C LEU A 104 -5.10 -1.43 -10.10
N ALA A 105 -5.47 -1.44 -11.39
CA ALA A 105 -4.89 -2.35 -12.37
C ALA A 105 -3.39 -2.12 -12.53
N ALA A 106 -2.96 -0.88 -12.72
CA ALA A 106 -1.55 -0.51 -12.83
C ALA A 106 -0.76 -0.90 -11.58
N SER A 107 -1.28 -0.60 -10.39
CA SER A 107 -0.69 -1.02 -9.11
C SER A 107 -0.56 -2.54 -9.01
N THR A 108 -1.57 -3.29 -9.44
CA THR A 108 -1.55 -4.76 -9.38
C THR A 108 -0.41 -5.32 -10.23
N VAL A 109 -0.25 -4.82 -11.46
CA VAL A 109 0.83 -5.24 -12.37
C VAL A 109 2.19 -4.83 -11.83
N LEU A 110 2.33 -3.61 -11.29
CA LEU A 110 3.60 -3.13 -10.74
C LEU A 110 4.05 -3.94 -9.52
N TRP A 111 3.14 -4.24 -8.58
CA TRP A 111 3.47 -5.07 -7.43
C TRP A 111 3.78 -6.51 -7.83
N LEU A 112 3.06 -7.06 -8.81
CA LEU A 112 3.34 -8.37 -9.40
C LEU A 112 4.75 -8.43 -9.99
N ALA A 113 5.09 -7.45 -10.83
CA ALA A 113 6.42 -7.34 -11.42
C ALA A 113 7.50 -7.16 -10.34
N ALA A 114 7.26 -6.32 -9.33
CA ALA A 114 8.23 -6.01 -8.29
C ALA A 114 8.68 -7.25 -7.51
N PHE A 115 7.73 -8.09 -7.07
CA PHE A 115 8.09 -9.32 -6.35
C PHE A 115 8.68 -10.38 -7.28
N ILE A 116 8.20 -10.52 -8.53
CA ILE A 116 8.79 -11.49 -9.47
C ILE A 116 10.25 -11.13 -9.76
N VAL A 117 10.52 -9.86 -10.07
CA VAL A 117 11.86 -9.36 -10.39
C VAL A 117 12.83 -9.62 -9.23
N ILE A 118 12.44 -9.33 -7.99
CA ILE A 118 13.35 -9.56 -6.85
C ILE A 118 13.63 -11.06 -6.61
N PHE A 119 12.66 -11.95 -6.84
CA PHE A 119 12.88 -13.39 -6.70
C PHE A 119 13.64 -14.02 -7.88
N VAL A 120 13.45 -13.53 -9.10
CA VAL A 120 14.16 -14.03 -10.29
C VAL A 120 15.63 -13.64 -10.24
N PHE A 121 15.93 -12.39 -9.90
CA PHE A 121 17.31 -11.91 -9.79
C PHE A 121 17.97 -12.28 -8.44
N ARG A 122 17.25 -12.95 -7.55
CA ARG A 122 17.81 -13.69 -6.42
C ARG A 122 18.45 -14.99 -6.92
N ASN A 123 19.52 -14.87 -7.69
CA ASN A 123 20.21 -16.01 -8.27
C ASN A 123 21.30 -16.52 -7.31
N PRO A 124 21.17 -17.72 -6.71
CA PRO A 124 22.19 -18.30 -5.84
C PRO A 124 23.43 -18.83 -6.62
N SER A 125 23.36 -18.81 -7.96
CA SER A 125 24.31 -19.51 -8.83
C SER A 125 25.59 -18.73 -9.15
N GLN A 126 25.68 -17.43 -8.86
CA GLN A 126 26.95 -16.68 -8.98
C GLN A 126 27.98 -17.03 -7.89
N HIS A 127 27.68 -18.00 -7.01
CA HIS A 127 28.56 -18.38 -5.92
C HIS A 127 29.50 -19.56 -6.21
N ASN A 128 29.40 -20.20 -7.38
CA ASN A 128 30.25 -21.37 -7.71
C ASN A 128 31.52 -21.06 -8.51
N ASP A 129 31.76 -19.81 -8.94
CA ASP A 129 32.95 -19.48 -9.75
C ASP A 129 34.16 -19.00 -8.92
N SER A 130 34.07 -18.94 -7.59
CA SER A 130 35.21 -18.56 -6.72
C SER A 130 36.13 -19.73 -6.33
N GLY A 131 35.91 -20.93 -6.87
CA GLY A 131 36.69 -22.14 -6.58
C GLY A 131 38.19 -22.07 -6.94
N ILE A 132 38.68 -20.99 -7.55
CA ILE A 132 40.07 -20.85 -8.02
C ILE A 132 40.97 -20.02 -7.07
N GLU A 133 40.46 -19.33 -6.04
CA GLU A 133 41.31 -18.50 -5.14
C GLU A 133 41.47 -19.03 -3.70
N LYS A 134 41.31 -20.35 -3.49
CA LYS A 134 41.25 -20.98 -2.16
C LYS A 134 42.56 -21.04 -1.35
N ARG A 135 43.54 -20.14 -1.56
CA ARG A 135 44.79 -20.16 -0.78
C ARG A 135 45.23 -18.85 -0.11
N ARG A 136 44.44 -17.76 -0.09
CA ARG A 136 44.91 -16.50 0.51
C ARG A 136 43.98 -15.71 1.44
N ALA A 137 42.72 -16.09 1.66
CA ALA A 137 41.71 -15.16 2.21
C ALA A 137 41.14 -15.49 3.61
N GLY A 138 41.86 -16.21 4.48
CA GLY A 138 41.33 -16.71 5.78
C GLY A 138 40.87 -15.68 6.83
N PHE A 139 40.93 -14.38 6.56
CA PHE A 139 40.45 -13.31 7.46
C PHE A 139 39.37 -12.41 6.85
N LEU A 140 39.19 -12.42 5.52
CA LEU A 140 38.17 -11.62 4.82
C LEU A 140 36.92 -12.44 4.47
N ASP A 141 37.00 -13.77 4.56
CA ASP A 141 35.93 -14.70 4.19
C ASP A 141 34.71 -14.63 5.14
N ASP A 142 34.93 -14.34 6.42
CA ASP A 142 33.87 -14.22 7.43
C ASP A 142 32.97 -12.97 7.20
N VAL A 143 33.59 -11.86 6.77
CA VAL A 143 32.89 -10.60 6.46
C VAL A 143 32.12 -10.72 5.12
N GLY A 144 32.70 -11.43 4.15
CA GLY A 144 32.07 -11.71 2.86
C GLY A 144 30.84 -12.61 3.01
N THR A 145 30.96 -13.69 3.78
CA THR A 145 29.88 -14.65 4.04
C THR A 145 28.69 -13.99 4.76
N GLY A 146 28.97 -13.14 5.76
CA GLY A 146 27.92 -12.38 6.47
C GLY A 146 27.18 -11.38 5.58
N THR A 147 27.88 -10.72 4.65
CA THR A 147 27.27 -9.74 3.74
C THR A 147 26.38 -10.42 2.70
N VAL A 148 26.81 -11.57 2.17
CA VAL A 148 26.01 -12.36 1.21
C VAL A 148 24.73 -12.88 1.85
N ALA A 149 24.83 -13.50 3.03
CA ALA A 149 23.65 -13.96 3.78
C ALA A 149 22.70 -12.80 4.14
N MET A 150 23.23 -11.62 4.42
CA MET A 150 22.43 -10.42 4.67
C MET A 150 21.68 -9.95 3.42
N VAL A 151 22.31 -9.92 2.24
CA VAL A 151 21.65 -9.57 0.96
C VAL A 151 20.56 -10.57 0.62
N GLU A 152 20.79 -11.87 0.83
CA GLU A 152 19.77 -12.90 0.64
C GLU A 152 18.57 -12.70 1.56
N ASN A 153 18.79 -12.52 2.86
CA ASN A 153 17.72 -12.28 3.84
C ASN A 153 16.93 -11.01 3.52
N LEU A 154 17.61 -9.92 3.13
CA LEU A 154 16.96 -8.67 2.72
C LEU A 154 16.13 -8.85 1.43
N SER A 155 16.63 -9.60 0.45
CA SER A 155 15.91 -9.87 -0.80
C SER A 155 14.65 -10.70 -0.57
N ILE A 156 14.71 -11.71 0.31
CA ILE A 156 13.57 -12.52 0.71
C ILE A 156 12.53 -11.66 1.41
N ALA A 157 12.95 -10.87 2.41
CA ALA A 157 12.06 -9.97 3.11
C ALA A 157 11.39 -8.99 2.13
N CYS A 158 12.16 -8.40 1.22
CA CYS A 158 11.66 -7.47 0.21
C CYS A 158 10.59 -8.12 -0.69
N GLY A 159 10.85 -9.33 -1.17
CA GLY A 159 9.90 -10.12 -1.95
C GLY A 159 8.62 -10.46 -1.17
N CYS A 160 8.73 -10.87 0.09
CA CYS A 160 7.57 -11.16 0.95
C CYS A 160 6.70 -9.92 1.17
N PHE A 161 7.28 -8.76 1.45
CA PHE A 161 6.50 -7.52 1.57
C PHE A 161 5.89 -7.07 0.23
N GLY A 162 6.55 -7.33 -0.90
CA GLY A 162 5.98 -7.16 -2.24
C GLY A 162 4.75 -8.07 -2.47
N ILE A 163 4.81 -9.33 -2.04
CA ILE A 163 3.66 -10.25 -2.08
C ILE A 163 2.52 -9.73 -1.20
N CYS A 164 2.81 -9.27 0.02
CA CYS A 164 1.80 -8.68 0.90
C CYS A 164 1.10 -7.49 0.23
N ALA A 165 1.85 -6.57 -0.40
CA ALA A 165 1.29 -5.45 -1.14
C ALA A 165 0.41 -5.91 -2.33
N PHE A 166 0.82 -6.96 -3.04
CA PHE A 166 0.04 -7.57 -4.10
C PHE A 166 -1.27 -8.19 -3.58
N LEU A 167 -1.24 -8.91 -2.46
CA LEU A 167 -2.44 -9.48 -1.83
C LEU A 167 -3.44 -8.39 -1.41
N PHE A 168 -2.96 -7.24 -0.92
CA PHE A 168 -3.83 -6.09 -0.67
C PHE A 168 -4.49 -5.57 -1.95
N CYS A 169 -3.77 -5.51 -3.09
CA CYS A 169 -4.37 -5.17 -4.39
C CYS A 169 -5.45 -6.18 -4.80
N VAL A 170 -5.20 -7.48 -4.65
CA VAL A 170 -6.19 -8.54 -4.95
C VAL A 170 -7.42 -8.41 -4.04
N TYR A 171 -7.22 -8.14 -2.76
CA TYR A 171 -8.32 -7.89 -1.84
C TYR A 171 -9.14 -6.65 -2.24
N GLN A 172 -8.49 -5.57 -2.67
CA GLN A 172 -9.19 -4.40 -3.22
C GLN A 172 -10.02 -4.75 -4.46
N TRP A 173 -9.48 -5.56 -5.37
CA TRP A 173 -10.25 -6.10 -6.50
C TRP A 173 -11.48 -6.89 -6.05
N SER A 174 -11.38 -7.69 -4.98
CA SER A 174 -12.52 -8.40 -4.43
C SER A 174 -13.62 -7.46 -3.91
N VAL A 175 -13.24 -6.34 -3.30
CA VAL A 175 -14.17 -5.30 -2.83
C VAL A 175 -14.83 -4.60 -4.01
N VAL A 176 -14.06 -4.23 -5.04
CA VAL A 176 -14.60 -3.64 -6.28
C VAL A 176 -15.56 -4.60 -6.97
N HIS A 177 -15.21 -5.88 -7.06
CA HIS A 177 -16.08 -6.91 -7.61
C HIS A 177 -17.40 -7.04 -6.83
N ARG A 178 -17.34 -6.99 -5.49
CA ARG A 178 -18.55 -6.96 -4.64
C ARG A 178 -19.39 -5.72 -4.88
N LEU A 179 -18.78 -4.54 -5.05
CA LEU A 179 -19.48 -3.30 -5.39
C LEU A 179 -20.15 -3.36 -6.78
N LEU A 180 -19.58 -4.09 -7.73
CA LEU A 180 -20.12 -4.25 -9.08
C LEU A 180 -21.25 -5.27 -9.17
N THR A 181 -21.17 -6.35 -8.38
CA THR A 181 -22.10 -7.50 -8.45
C THR A 181 -23.27 -7.40 -7.49
N THR A 182 -23.13 -6.68 -6.38
CA THR A 182 -24.18 -6.56 -5.36
C THR A 182 -25.24 -5.54 -5.77
N ARG A 183 -26.53 -5.91 -5.69
CA ARG A 183 -27.65 -4.99 -5.87
C ARG A 183 -27.95 -4.27 -4.55
N PHE A 184 -27.52 -3.01 -4.42
CA PHE A 184 -27.80 -2.18 -3.25
C PHE A 184 -29.18 -1.52 -3.34
N LYS A 185 -29.83 -1.30 -2.19
CA LYS A 185 -31.10 -0.54 -2.17
C LYS A 185 -30.81 0.94 -2.46
N LYS A 186 -31.73 1.61 -3.17
CA LYS A 186 -31.62 3.05 -3.48
C LYS A 186 -31.49 3.93 -2.23
N SER A 187 -32.11 3.54 -1.11
CA SER A 187 -31.99 4.21 0.18
C SER A 187 -30.57 4.14 0.75
N GLU A 188 -29.93 2.97 0.69
CA GLU A 188 -28.56 2.73 1.16
C GLU A 188 -27.53 3.51 0.32
N MET A 189 -27.73 3.58 -1.00
CA MET A 189 -26.87 4.36 -1.90
C MET A 189 -26.99 5.86 -1.66
N ARG A 190 -28.21 6.37 -1.45
CA ARG A 190 -28.44 7.78 -1.13
C ARG A 190 -27.82 8.16 0.21
N GLU A 191 -27.85 7.28 1.20
CA GLU A 191 -27.19 7.49 2.50
C GLU A 191 -25.66 7.39 2.42
N ALA A 192 -25.13 6.53 1.54
CA ALA A 192 -23.70 6.45 1.24
C ALA A 192 -23.17 7.74 0.59
N TYR A 193 -23.96 8.33 -0.31
CA TYR A 193 -23.62 9.55 -1.04
C TYR A 193 -23.90 10.84 -0.23
N ARG A 194 -24.91 10.83 0.63
CA ARG A 194 -25.28 12.00 1.45
C ARG A 194 -24.12 12.32 2.39
N LYS A 195 -23.43 13.45 2.10
CA LYS A 195 -22.49 14.07 3.03
C LYS A 195 -23.17 14.14 4.40
N LYS A 196 -22.50 13.65 5.45
CA LYS A 196 -22.78 14.12 6.81
C LYS A 196 -22.46 15.62 6.82
N ASN A 197 -23.41 16.46 6.42
CA ASN A 197 -23.49 17.83 6.90
C ASN A 197 -23.82 17.72 8.40
N LYS A 198 -22.83 17.36 9.20
CA LYS A 198 -22.88 17.50 10.66
C LYS A 198 -21.82 18.52 11.06
N THR A 199 -22.06 19.75 10.63
CA THR A 199 -21.60 20.97 11.28
C THR A 199 -22.77 21.95 11.15
N GLY A 200 -23.60 21.99 12.18
CA GLY A 200 -24.80 22.81 12.24
C GLY A 200 -25.90 22.04 12.95
N THR A 201 -26.43 22.61 14.03
CA THR A 201 -27.52 22.08 14.89
C THR A 201 -27.09 21.14 16.03
N GLU A 202 -26.13 21.56 16.85
CA GLU A 202 -26.04 21.09 18.26
C GLU A 202 -25.47 22.18 19.20
N LYS A 203 -25.62 23.47 18.83
CA LYS A 203 -25.14 24.60 19.65
C LYS A 203 -26.18 25.71 19.92
N HIS A 204 -27.46 25.53 19.57
CA HIS A 204 -28.47 26.58 19.76
C HIS A 204 -29.57 26.28 20.79
N GLU A 205 -29.48 25.17 21.53
CA GLU A 205 -30.47 24.80 22.56
C GLU A 205 -29.85 24.73 23.97
N LYS A 206 -28.98 25.69 24.27
CA LYS A 206 -28.50 25.99 25.63
C LYS A 206 -28.25 27.49 25.79
N ASN A 207 -29.26 28.31 25.51
CA ASN A 207 -29.31 29.73 25.91
C ASN A 207 -30.75 30.22 25.83
N GLY A 208 -31.63 29.60 26.61
CA GLY A 208 -33.05 29.91 26.59
C GLY A 208 -33.77 29.47 27.85
N THR A 209 -33.21 29.74 29.03
CA THR A 209 -33.97 29.79 30.28
C THR A 209 -33.11 30.40 31.40
N GLU A 210 -33.06 31.73 31.46
CA GLU A 210 -33.02 32.49 32.72
C GLU A 210 -33.82 33.77 32.48
N VAL A 211 -35.04 33.79 33.00
CA VAL A 211 -35.76 35.00 33.46
C VAL A 211 -36.01 34.78 34.93
#